data_AF-A0A961GTR2-F1
#
_entry.id   AF-A0A961GTR2-F1
#
_cell.length_a   1.000
_cell.length_b   1.000
_cell.length_c   1.000
_cell.angle_alpha   90.00
_cell.angle_beta   90.00
_cell.angle_gamma   90.00
#
_symmetry.space_group_name_H-M   'P 1'
#
loop_
_entity.id
_entity.type
_entity.pdbx_description
1 polymer ?
#
loop_
_entity_poly.entity_id
_entity_poly.type
_entity_poly.pdbx_seq_one_letter_code
_entity_poly.pdbx_strand_id
1 'polypeptide(L)'
;MLNNLKTAALLAGLGALSMLIGSFWGRTGVIIGFGVGIAMTAGSYWFSDRLAIRSARAVEVTSSQMPQYHAIVADLAQRTGIPIPRLYVSPQPQPNAFATGRNP
;
A
#
# COMPACT_ATOMS: atom_id res chain seq x y z
N MET A 1 -9.67 -2.97 -18.56
CA MET A 1 -9.85 -4.44 -18.52
C MET A 1 -8.54 -5.20 -18.38
N LEU A 2 -7.51 -4.92 -19.20
CA LEU A 2 -6.23 -5.64 -19.15
C LEU A 2 -5.51 -5.53 -17.79
N ASN A 3 -5.58 -4.39 -17.11
CA ASN A 3 -4.97 -4.21 -15.79
C ASN A 3 -5.62 -5.10 -14.73
N ASN A 4 -6.94 -5.23 -14.74
CA ASN A 4 -7.65 -6.11 -13.80
C ASN A 4 -7.27 -7.57 -14.02
N LEU A 5 -7.07 -7.99 -15.27
CA LEU A 5 -6.59 -9.33 -15.59
C LEU A 5 -5.15 -9.55 -15.09
N LYS A 6 -4.25 -8.58 -15.30
CA LYS A 6 -2.89 -8.62 -14.77
C LYS A 6 -2.88 -8.71 -13.24
N THR A 7 -3.70 -7.90 -12.57
CA THR A 7 -3.85 -7.95 -11.11
C THR A 7 -4.37 -9.31 -10.66
N ALA A 8 -5.42 -9.84 -11.31
CA ALA A 8 -5.94 -11.16 -10.98
C ALA A 8 -4.89 -12.27 -11.17
N ALA A 9 -4.11 -12.21 -12.26
CA ALA A 9 -3.03 -13.15 -12.53
C ALA A 9 -1.91 -13.07 -11.48
N LEU A 10 -1.53 -11.86 -11.07
CA LEU A 10 -0.52 -11.66 -10.03
C LEU A 10 -0.99 -12.15 -8.66
N LEU A 11 -2.24 -11.87 -8.29
CA LEU A 11 -2.84 -12.35 -7.04
C LEU A 11 -2.98 -13.87 -7.03
N ALA A 12 -3.43 -14.46 -8.13
CA ALA A 12 -3.49 -15.93 -8.28
C ALA A 12 -2.09 -16.55 -8.23
N GLY A 13 -1.09 -15.92 -8.86
CA GLY A 13 0.30 -16.36 -8.81
C GLY A 13 0.90 -16.32 -7.40
N LEU A 14 0.65 -15.24 -6.64
CA LEU A 14 1.06 -15.12 -5.23
C LEU A 14 0.38 -16.16 -4.33
N GLY A 15 -0.92 -16.42 -4.55
CA GLY A 15 -1.65 -17.48 -3.86
C GLY A 15 -1.10 -18.87 -4.19
N ALA A 16 -0.85 -19.15 -5.47
CA ALA A 16 -0.26 -20.40 -5.93
C ALA A 16 1.15 -20.60 -5.37
N LEU A 17 1.97 -19.55 -5.32
CA LEU A 17 3.30 -19.60 -4.70
C LEU A 17 3.22 -19.93 -3.20
N SER A 18 2.26 -19.32 -2.49
CA SER A 18 2.05 -19.58 -1.06
C SER A 18 1.61 -21.04 -0.82
N MET A 19 0.73 -21.58 -1.66
CA MET A 19 0.32 -22.98 -1.64
C MET A 19 1.46 -23.94 -2.01
N LEU A 20 2.31 -23.57 -2.99
CA LEU A 20 3.48 -24.32 -3.40
C LEU A 20 4.48 -24.44 -2.25
N ILE A 21 4.77 -23.35 -1.55
CA ILE A 21 5.60 -23.37 -0.33
C ILE A 21 4.93 -24.23 0.75
N GLY A 22 3.62 -24.13 0.93
CA GLY A 22 2.88 -24.99 1.84
C GLY A 22 2.99 -26.48 1.51
N SER A 23 3.12 -26.84 0.23
CA SER A 23 3.13 -28.23 -0.22
C SER A 23 4.30 -29.08 0.30
N PHE A 24 5.40 -28.44 0.73
CA PHE A 24 6.51 -29.12 1.40
C PHE A 24 6.10 -29.82 2.71
N TRP A 25 4.95 -29.44 3.29
CA TRP A 25 4.34 -30.07 4.47
C TRP A 25 3.09 -30.90 4.14
N GLY A 26 2.92 -31.31 2.88
CA GLY A 26 1.79 -32.12 2.42
C GLY A 26 0.46 -31.36 2.35
N ARG A 27 -0.66 -32.10 2.37
CA ARG A 27 -2.02 -31.54 2.16
C ARG A 27 -2.38 -30.47 3.18
N THR A 28 -2.06 -30.69 4.45
CA THR A 28 -2.30 -29.71 5.52
C THR A 28 -1.48 -28.44 5.28
N GLY A 29 -0.24 -28.58 4.83
CA GLY A 29 0.62 -27.45 4.47
C GLY A 29 0.06 -26.60 3.33
N VAL A 30 -0.54 -27.22 2.30
CA VAL A 30 -1.22 -26.49 1.20
C VAL A 30 -2.39 -25.66 1.72
N ILE A 31 -3.22 -26.22 2.62
CA ILE A 31 -4.36 -25.50 3.23
C ILE A 31 -3.87 -24.31 4.05
N ILE A 32 -2.82 -24.51 4.85
CA ILE A 32 -2.20 -23.43 5.63
C ILE A 32 -1.61 -22.37 4.69
N GLY A 33 -0.88 -22.78 3.65
CA GLY A 33 -0.29 -21.87 2.66
C GLY A 33 -1.33 -21.02 1.93
N PHE A 34 -2.49 -21.61 1.59
CA PHE A 34 -3.62 -20.87 1.05
C PHE A 34 -4.17 -19.84 2.05
N GLY A 35 -4.37 -20.25 3.31
CA GLY A 35 -4.81 -19.36 4.38
C GLY A 35 -3.85 -18.18 4.61
N VAL A 36 -2.54 -18.46 4.62
CA VAL A 36 -1.48 -17.42 4.71
C VAL A 36 -1.52 -16.50 3.50
N GLY A 37 -1.68 -17.03 2.28
CA GLY A 37 -1.76 -16.22 1.07
C GLY A 37 -2.94 -15.23 1.10
N ILE A 38 -4.11 -15.69 1.55
CA ILE A 38 -5.27 -14.81 1.78
C ILE A 38 -4.95 -13.79 2.87
N ALA A 39 -4.43 -14.22 4.01
CA ALA A 39 -4.14 -13.34 5.14
C ALA A 39 -3.11 -12.25 4.77
N MET A 40 -2.08 -12.58 3.99
CA MET A 40 -1.10 -11.63 3.48
C MET A 40 -1.74 -10.65 2.50
N THR A 41 -2.49 -11.15 1.51
CA THR A 41 -3.13 -10.29 0.51
C THR A 41 -4.12 -9.32 1.16
N ALA A 42 -4.98 -9.84 2.03
CA ALA A 42 -5.90 -9.06 2.84
C ALA A 42 -5.13 -8.06 3.70
N GLY A 43 -4.21 -8.54 4.54
CA GLY A 43 -3.41 -7.71 5.43
C GLY A 43 -2.70 -6.57 4.69
N SER A 44 -2.09 -6.84 3.54
CA SER A 44 -1.49 -5.81 2.69
C SER A 44 -2.50 -4.79 2.20
N TYR A 45 -3.70 -5.19 1.78
CA TYR A 45 -4.75 -4.24 1.39
C TYR A 45 -5.12 -3.30 2.55
N TRP A 46 -5.24 -3.80 3.78
CA TRP A 46 -5.64 -2.98 4.93
C TRP A 46 -4.50 -2.19 5.59
N PHE A 47 -3.26 -2.67 5.56
CA PHE A 47 -2.16 -2.11 6.37
C PHE A 47 -0.97 -1.59 5.55
N SER A 48 -1.00 -1.69 4.22
CA SER A 48 0.12 -1.25 3.36
C SER A 48 0.44 0.25 3.49
N ASP A 49 -0.55 1.09 3.73
CA ASP A 49 -0.37 2.53 3.94
C ASP A 49 0.55 2.82 5.13
N ARG A 50 0.26 2.19 6.27
CA ARG A 50 1.06 2.32 7.49
C ARG A 50 2.44 1.74 7.30
N LEU A 51 2.56 0.63 6.57
CA LEU A 51 3.84 0.00 6.28
C LEU A 51 4.71 0.93 5.42
N ALA A 52 4.15 1.52 4.36
CA ALA A 52 4.85 2.44 3.46
C ALA A 52 5.33 3.71 4.18
N ILE A 53 4.48 4.31 5.02
CA ILE A 53 4.83 5.49 5.82
C ILE A 53 5.99 5.15 6.78
N ARG A 54 5.89 4.00 7.47
CA ARG A 54 6.94 3.54 8.41
C ARG A 54 8.24 3.19 7.70
N SER A 55 8.20 2.55 6.54
CA SER A 55 9.41 2.21 5.78
C SER A 55 10.15 3.46 5.29
N ALA A 56 9.41 4.52 4.94
CA ALA A 56 9.98 5.82 4.59
C ALA A 56 10.44 6.63 5.82
N ARG A 57 10.20 6.14 7.04
CA ARG A 57 10.39 6.88 8.30
C ARG A 57 9.72 8.25 8.27
N ALA A 58 8.58 8.35 7.58
CA ALA A 58 7.93 9.62 7.32
C ALA A 58 7.11 10.06 8.54
N VAL A 59 7.16 11.35 8.85
CA VAL A 59 6.47 11.97 9.99
C VAL A 59 5.39 12.90 9.45
N GLU A 60 4.21 12.89 10.09
CA GLU A 60 3.10 13.75 9.70
C GLU A 60 3.46 15.22 9.93
N VAL A 61 3.15 16.07 8.95
CA VAL A 61 3.40 17.52 9.03
C VAL A 61 2.12 18.32 9.02
N THR A 62 2.04 19.36 9.84
CA THR A 62 0.90 20.26 9.91
C THR A 62 1.02 21.41 8.90
N SER A 63 -0.10 22.07 8.63
CA SER A 63 -0.14 23.28 7.79
C SER A 63 0.68 24.43 8.39
N SER A 64 0.86 24.49 9.71
CA SER A 64 1.74 25.46 10.37
C SER A 64 3.23 25.15 10.17
N GLN A 65 3.61 23.87 10.11
CA GLN A 65 5.00 23.45 9.88
C GLN A 65 5.41 23.64 8.41
N MET A 66 4.52 23.33 7.47
CA MET A 66 4.79 23.41 6.03
C MET A 66 3.60 24.00 5.26
N PRO A 67 3.34 25.32 5.38
CA PRO A 67 2.15 25.94 4.78
C PRO A 67 2.13 25.86 3.25
N GLN A 68 3.29 26.00 2.60
CA GLN A 68 3.39 25.94 1.14
C GLN A 68 3.04 24.54 0.60
N TYR A 69 3.54 23.47 1.25
CA TYR A 69 3.22 22.09 0.86
C TYR A 69 1.72 21.78 1.00
N HIS A 70 1.14 22.19 2.13
CA HIS A 70 -0.30 22.03 2.37
C HIS A 70 -1.13 22.81 1.35
N ALA A 71 -0.74 24.05 0.98
CA ALA A 71 -1.44 24.84 -0.01
C ALA A 71 -1.41 24.19 -1.42
N ILE A 72 -0.25 23.67 -1.84
CA ILE A 72 -0.11 22.99 -3.14
C ILE A 72 -1.02 21.76 -3.21
N VAL A 73 -0.99 20.91 -2.17
CA VAL A 73 -1.81 19.70 -2.16
C VAL A 73 -3.30 20.02 -2.02
N ALA A 74 -3.66 21.07 -1.27
CA ALA A 74 -5.05 21.52 -1.14
C ALA A 74 -5.63 22.00 -2.49
N ASP A 75 -4.87 22.77 -3.27
CA ASP A 75 -5.28 23.21 -4.61
C ASP A 75 -5.47 22.01 -5.55
N LEU A 76 -4.57 21.02 -5.52
CA LEU A 76 -4.69 19.79 -6.30
C LEU A 76 -5.92 18.95 -5.89
N ALA A 77 -6.15 18.80 -4.58
CA ALA A 77 -7.29 18.07 -4.05
C ALA A 77 -8.61 18.75 -4.42
N GLN A 78 -8.68 20.09 -4.32
CA GLN A 78 -9.84 20.87 -4.69
C GLN A 78 -10.16 20.73 -6.18
N ARG A 79 -9.16 20.80 -7.07
CA ARG A 79 -9.34 20.64 -8.53
C ARG A 79 -9.86 19.26 -8.92
N THR A 80 -9.53 18.23 -8.13
CA THR A 80 -9.89 16.83 -8.40
C THR A 80 -11.10 16.35 -7.60
N GLY A 81 -11.61 17.16 -6.68
CA GLY A 81 -12.79 16.84 -5.87
C GLY A 81 -12.54 15.74 -4.83
N ILE A 82 -11.29 15.54 -4.42
CA ILE A 82 -10.93 14.56 -3.38
C ILE A 82 -10.69 15.27 -2.04
N PRO A 83 -10.89 14.59 -0.89
CA PRO A 83 -10.50 15.14 0.40
C PRO A 83 -8.99 15.41 0.44
N ILE A 84 -8.59 16.46 1.19
CA ILE A 84 -7.17 16.78 1.36
C ILE A 84 -6.49 15.62 2.12
N PRO A 85 -5.48 14.95 1.53
CA PRO A 85 -4.80 13.84 2.18
C PRO A 85 -3.89 14.34 3.30
N ARG A 86 -3.60 13.45 4.25
CA ARG A 86 -2.56 13.70 5.26
C ARG A 86 -1.18 13.74 4.61
N LEU A 87 -0.35 14.68 5.04
CA LEU A 87 0.99 14.89 4.50
C LEU A 87 2.06 14.38 5.46
N TYR A 88 3.03 13.66 4.91
CA TYR A 88 4.15 13.11 5.63
C TYR A 88 5.47 13.50 4.96
N VAL A 89 6.51 13.77 5.75
CA VAL A 89 7.85 14.10 5.25
C VAL A 89 8.84 13.06 5.72
N SER A 90 9.60 12.49 4.78
CA SER A 90 10.71 11.58 5.06
C SER A 90 11.99 12.38 5.33
N PRO A 91 12.86 11.92 6.27
CA PRO A 91 14.17 12.54 6.49
C PRO A 91 15.20 12.24 5.38
N GLN A 92 14.85 11.46 4.35
CA GLN A 92 15.76 11.10 3.28
C GLN A 92 16.07 12.32 2.38
N PRO A 93 17.35 12.58 2.05
CA PRO A 93 17.74 13.72 1.21
C PRO A 93 17.45 13.51 -0.28
N GLN A 94 17.13 12.28 -0.68
CA GLN A 94 16.79 11.96 -2.06
C GLN A 94 15.42 12.53 -2.42
N PRO A 95 15.27 13.29 -3.52
CA PRO A 95 13.99 13.85 -3.92
C PRO A 95 13.09 12.74 -4.47
N ASN A 96 12.20 12.22 -3.63
CA ASN A 96 11.20 11.22 -4.01
C ASN A 96 9.88 11.45 -3.27
N ALA A 97 8.77 11.10 -3.91
CA ALA A 97 7.43 11.21 -3.34
C ALA A 97 6.55 10.05 -3.84
N PHE A 98 5.66 9.57 -2.98
CA PHE A 98 4.67 8.56 -3.32
C PHE A 98 3.35 8.84 -2.58
N ALA A 99 2.25 8.30 -3.10
CA ALA A 99 0.93 8.34 -2.46
C ALA A 99 0.53 6.91 -2.05
N THR A 100 -0.11 6.77 -0.90
CA THR A 100 -0.59 5.46 -0.40
C THR A 100 -1.93 5.61 0.32
N GLY A 101 -2.77 4.57 0.24
CA GLY A 101 -4.13 4.57 0.76
C GLY A 101 -5.01 3.56 0.01
N ARG A 102 -6.16 3.22 0.59
CA ARG A 102 -7.12 2.26 -0.02
C ARG A 102 -8.11 2.94 -0.95
N ASN A 103 -8.46 4.20 -0.68
CA ASN A 103 -9.40 5.00 -1.45
C ASN A 103 -8.88 6.45 -1.53
N PRO A 104 -9.18 7.18 -2.61
CA PRO A 104 -8.99 8.61 -2.70
C PRO A 104 -9.86 9.38 -1.69
#